data_AF-A0A4Q9PU39-F1
#
_entry.id   AF-A0A4Q9PU39-F1
#
_cell.length_a   1.000
_cell.length_b   1.000
_cell.length_c   1.000
_cell.angle_alpha   90.00
_cell.angle_beta   90.00
_cell.angle_gamma   90.00
#
_symmetry.space_group_name_H-M   'P 1'
#
loop_
_entity.id
_entity.type
_entity.pdbx_description
1 polymer ?
#
loop_
_entity_poly.entity_id
_entity_poly.type
_entity_poly.pdbx_seq_one_letter_code
_entity_poly.pdbx_strand_id
1 'polypeptide(L)'
;MRRITQLYRVPDSEKRSHLAMLRDVAHFMPRQFSPFKDFSSLFVTGMNIWQLAPQSELEIINAIKAMRKLKLNVARYYFWVFEELLNEHIIFSSYVERLKNRPKDIILMGRFLAFHARAARATDIRTLKVELPKFLETVELPAHKIPPLTPAEYSNKECNCGFYSTCTARLLVNINERDEFDRAPDLYRNRRIAETPAVKNQRLRDDPATDENSTFPSFLFPDDLQYQLEDPARGIFKSRIMLKCVRTLLMGATAADRPAGSRGTGRSSLAKKYHVHCVSAAVLAYVAILVRFLLDSKPEWDGDNPNGSGKTLHGDLLEFLGIEYDKLQLKRLEQKKTSLYDNNDNTNLNSSPDREPNVRERALAMRRAQLLEKFEATLELGDDNPLEVSGTLCTAMAGSAFDATGSSSDAQVSGSDGTSA
;
A
#
# COMPACT_ATOMS: atom_id res chain seq x y z
N MET A 1 0.83 4.58 -18.69
CA MET A 1 1.66 3.96 -17.62
C MET A 1 2.73 3.11 -18.27
N ARG A 2 4.00 3.54 -18.32
CA ARG A 2 5.11 2.64 -18.66
C ARG A 2 5.38 1.74 -17.45
N ARG A 3 4.61 0.65 -17.35
CA ARG A 3 4.90 -0.48 -16.46
C ARG A 3 6.19 -1.12 -16.93
N ILE A 4 7.06 -1.47 -15.99
CA ILE A 4 8.40 -2.06 -16.09
C ILE A 4 8.60 -2.80 -17.44
N THR A 5 9.04 -2.08 -18.47
CA THR A 5 9.29 -2.63 -19.83
C THR A 5 10.77 -2.76 -20.13
N GLN A 6 11.62 -2.71 -19.10
CA GLN A 6 13.01 -3.10 -19.26
C GLN A 6 13.15 -4.55 -18.83
N LEU A 7 13.07 -5.40 -19.86
CA LEU A 7 13.68 -6.72 -19.96
C LEU A 7 14.72 -6.94 -18.86
N TYR A 8 14.53 -8.00 -18.09
CA TYR A 8 15.57 -8.67 -17.29
C TYR A 8 16.76 -9.08 -18.20
N ARG A 9 17.51 -8.12 -18.74
CA ARG A 9 18.86 -8.34 -19.26
C ARG A 9 19.77 -8.34 -18.04
N VAL A 10 19.97 -9.53 -17.50
CA VAL A 10 21.00 -9.81 -16.51
C VAL A 10 22.35 -9.44 -17.16
N PRO A 11 23.16 -8.55 -16.57
CA PRO A 11 24.53 -8.35 -17.01
C PRO A 11 25.29 -9.66 -16.88
N ASP A 12 26.08 -10.04 -17.89
CA ASP A 12 26.78 -11.32 -18.03
C ASP A 12 27.75 -11.71 -16.88
N SER A 13 27.84 -10.94 -15.79
CA SER A 13 28.84 -11.13 -14.74
C SER A 13 28.36 -11.88 -13.48
N GLU A 14 27.11 -12.33 -13.38
CA GLU A 14 26.68 -13.25 -12.29
C GLU A 14 25.68 -14.29 -12.80
N LYS A 15 26.12 -15.53 -13.05
CA LYS A 15 25.23 -16.68 -13.30
C LYS A 15 24.41 -16.98 -12.05
N ARG A 16 23.37 -16.19 -11.77
CA ARG A 16 22.43 -16.44 -10.68
C ARG A 16 21.62 -17.70 -11.00
N SER A 17 21.44 -18.57 -10.02
CA SER A 17 20.63 -19.77 -10.20
C SER A 17 19.16 -19.37 -10.49
N HIS A 18 18.49 -20.16 -11.33
CA HIS A 18 17.08 -19.95 -11.64
C HIS A 18 16.21 -19.93 -10.37
N LEU A 19 16.53 -20.76 -9.37
CA LEU A 19 15.85 -20.74 -8.07
C LEU A 19 16.03 -19.42 -7.32
N ALA A 20 17.22 -18.80 -7.39
CA ALA A 20 17.44 -17.50 -6.76
C ALA A 20 16.62 -16.39 -7.44
N MET A 21 16.45 -16.45 -8.77
CA MET A 21 15.60 -15.53 -9.51
C MET A 21 14.12 -15.71 -9.17
N LEU A 22 13.62 -16.96 -9.12
CA LEU A 22 12.24 -17.24 -8.70
C LEU A 22 11.98 -16.78 -7.26
N ARG A 23 12.93 -17.03 -6.35
CA ARG A 23 12.88 -16.54 -4.98
C ARG A 23 12.76 -15.02 -4.94
N ASP A 24 13.55 -14.32 -5.75
CA ASP A 24 13.55 -12.86 -5.77
C ASP A 24 12.21 -12.31 -6.26
N VAL A 25 11.60 -12.90 -7.30
CA VAL A 25 10.22 -12.56 -7.71
C VAL A 25 9.24 -12.83 -6.57
N ALA A 26 9.27 -14.03 -5.99
CA ALA A 26 8.40 -14.40 -4.88
C ALA A 26 8.52 -13.45 -3.68
N HIS A 27 9.73 -12.98 -3.38
CA HIS A 27 9.97 -12.01 -2.34
C HIS A 27 9.28 -10.68 -2.62
N PHE A 28 9.13 -10.28 -3.88
CA PHE A 28 8.54 -8.99 -4.25
C PHE A 28 7.00 -9.03 -4.36
N MET A 29 6.41 -10.20 -4.60
CA MET A 29 4.95 -10.37 -4.80
C MET A 29 4.06 -9.70 -3.73
N PRO A 30 4.35 -9.75 -2.41
CA PRO A 30 3.52 -9.08 -1.41
C PRO A 30 3.40 -7.57 -1.63
N ARG A 31 4.47 -6.94 -2.13
CA ARG A 31 4.56 -5.49 -2.38
C ARG A 31 3.88 -5.08 -3.68
N GLN A 32 3.86 -5.97 -4.66
CA GLN A 32 3.30 -5.71 -5.98
C GLN A 32 1.79 -5.98 -6.05
N PHE A 33 1.33 -7.05 -5.40
CA PHE A 33 -0.06 -7.50 -5.54
C PHE A 33 -0.87 -7.27 -4.26
N SER A 34 -0.51 -7.93 -3.17
CA SER A 34 -1.11 -7.72 -1.85
C SER A 34 -0.47 -8.64 -0.81
N PRO A 35 -0.31 -8.20 0.46
CA PRO A 35 0.22 -9.04 1.53
C PRO A 35 -0.76 -10.11 2.03
N PHE A 36 -2.04 -10.02 1.66
CA PHE A 36 -3.13 -10.92 2.08
C PHE A 36 -3.45 -12.05 1.09
N LYS A 37 -2.69 -12.20 0.00
CA LYS A 37 -3.00 -13.19 -1.05
C LYS A 37 -2.34 -14.52 -0.74
N ASP A 38 -3.08 -15.59 -0.99
CA ASP A 38 -2.51 -16.94 -0.99
C ASP A 38 -1.83 -17.20 -2.34
N PHE A 39 -0.53 -16.94 -2.38
CA PHE A 39 0.28 -17.13 -3.59
C PHE A 39 0.41 -18.59 -4.03
N SER A 40 0.17 -19.56 -3.13
CA SER A 40 0.14 -20.97 -3.49
C SER A 40 -1.13 -21.28 -4.26
N SER A 41 -2.29 -20.90 -3.72
CA SER A 41 -3.57 -21.05 -4.42
C SER A 41 -3.59 -20.25 -5.71
N LEU A 42 -2.98 -19.06 -5.74
CA LEU A 42 -2.84 -18.23 -6.94
C LEU A 42 -2.12 -18.98 -8.05
N PHE A 43 -0.92 -19.49 -7.77
CA PHE A 43 -0.11 -20.19 -8.76
C PHE A 43 -0.79 -21.47 -9.26
N VAL A 44 -1.36 -22.27 -8.35
CA VAL A 44 -2.06 -23.52 -8.71
C VAL A 44 -3.29 -23.22 -9.57
N THR A 45 -4.08 -22.20 -9.22
CA THR A 45 -5.26 -21.79 -9.99
C THR A 45 -4.85 -21.28 -11.36
N GLY A 46 -3.82 -20.43 -11.42
CA GLY A 46 -3.27 -19.89 -12.66
C GLY A 46 -2.82 -21.00 -13.61
N MET A 47 -2.01 -21.95 -13.13
CA MET A 47 -1.55 -23.11 -13.91
C MET A 47 -2.71 -23.96 -14.43
N ASN A 48 -3.71 -24.25 -13.60
CA ASN A 48 -4.86 -25.08 -13.98
C ASN A 48 -5.71 -24.46 -15.09
N ILE A 49 -5.86 -23.13 -15.09
CA ILE A 49 -6.58 -22.42 -16.16
C ILE A 49 -5.67 -22.31 -17.39
N TRP A 50 -4.44 -21.86 -17.20
CA TRP A 50 -3.51 -21.57 -18.30
C TRP A 50 -3.20 -22.81 -19.14
N GLN A 51 -3.06 -23.99 -18.53
CA GLN A 51 -2.80 -25.24 -19.26
C GLN A 51 -3.96 -25.69 -20.15
N LEU A 52 -5.18 -25.16 -19.95
CA LEU A 52 -6.32 -25.40 -20.83
C LEU A 52 -6.26 -24.54 -22.11
N ALA A 53 -5.32 -23.58 -22.15
CA ALA A 53 -5.15 -22.62 -23.24
C ALA A 53 -6.47 -21.95 -23.67
N PRO A 54 -7.24 -21.35 -22.74
CA PRO A 54 -8.52 -20.75 -23.06
C PRO A 54 -8.32 -19.59 -24.06
N GLN A 55 -9.13 -19.56 -25.11
CA GLN A 55 -9.09 -18.55 -26.17
C GLN A 55 -10.15 -17.45 -25.98
N SER A 56 -11.07 -17.66 -25.04
CA SER A 56 -12.17 -16.73 -24.77
C SER A 56 -12.40 -16.55 -23.27
N GLU A 57 -12.94 -15.39 -22.91
CA GLU A 57 -13.37 -15.10 -21.53
C GLU A 57 -14.39 -16.12 -21.02
N LEU A 58 -15.25 -16.64 -21.92
CA LEU A 58 -16.22 -17.67 -21.58
C LEU A 58 -15.53 -18.98 -21.18
N GLU A 59 -14.47 -19.37 -21.89
CA GLU A 59 -13.66 -20.55 -21.54
C GLU A 59 -12.95 -20.36 -20.20
N ILE A 60 -12.41 -19.17 -19.92
CA ILE A 60 -11.82 -18.85 -18.61
C ILE A 60 -12.86 -19.01 -17.50
N ILE A 61 -14.06 -18.43 -17.67
CA ILE A 61 -15.15 -18.54 -16.69
C ILE A 61 -15.57 -20.00 -16.49
N ASN A 62 -15.67 -20.78 -17.57
CA ASN A 62 -16.03 -22.20 -17.51
C ASN A 62 -14.96 -23.03 -16.79
N ALA A 63 -13.68 -22.76 -17.06
CA ALA A 63 -12.56 -23.38 -16.35
C ALA A 63 -12.59 -23.05 -14.85
N ILE A 64 -12.87 -21.79 -14.48
CA ILE A 64 -13.01 -21.38 -13.08
C ILE A 64 -14.18 -22.12 -12.40
N LYS A 65 -15.35 -22.17 -13.05
CA LYS A 65 -16.53 -22.89 -12.53
C LYS A 65 -16.25 -24.38 -12.33
N ALA A 66 -15.45 -24.99 -13.19
CA ALA A 66 -15.08 -26.40 -13.09
C ALA A 66 -14.23 -26.71 -11.85
N MET A 67 -13.40 -25.77 -11.37
CA MET A 67 -12.51 -26.00 -10.22
C MET A 67 -13.24 -26.04 -8.86
N ARG A 68 -14.49 -25.56 -8.75
CA ARG A 68 -15.43 -25.56 -7.59
C ARG A 68 -14.91 -25.05 -6.23
N LYS A 69 -13.62 -24.77 -6.06
CA LYS A 69 -12.97 -24.47 -4.77
C LYS A 69 -12.81 -22.98 -4.47
N LEU A 70 -13.04 -22.09 -5.44
CA LEU A 70 -12.83 -20.66 -5.31
C LEU A 70 -14.01 -19.86 -5.86
N LYS A 71 -14.30 -18.71 -5.24
CA LYS A 71 -15.25 -17.74 -5.77
C LYS A 71 -14.74 -17.21 -7.12
N LEU A 72 -15.65 -17.01 -8.08
CA LEU A 72 -15.32 -16.57 -9.45
C LEU A 72 -14.37 -15.36 -9.48
N ASN A 73 -14.70 -14.29 -8.76
CA ASN A 73 -13.91 -13.07 -8.73
C ASN A 73 -12.49 -13.27 -8.16
N VAL A 74 -12.33 -14.20 -7.21
CA VAL A 74 -11.03 -14.53 -6.61
C VAL A 74 -10.17 -15.31 -7.59
N ALA A 75 -10.74 -16.35 -8.21
CA ALA A 75 -10.02 -17.16 -9.20
C ALA A 75 -9.64 -16.36 -10.43
N ARG A 76 -10.53 -15.46 -10.88
CA ARG A 76 -10.27 -14.53 -11.98
C ARG A 76 -9.11 -13.59 -11.68
N TYR A 77 -9.09 -12.99 -10.47
CA TYR A 77 -7.95 -12.19 -10.02
C TYR A 77 -6.66 -13.01 -9.95
N TYR A 78 -6.72 -14.25 -9.46
CA TYR A 78 -5.54 -15.14 -9.43
C TYR A 78 -5.00 -15.46 -10.81
N PHE A 79 -5.88 -15.70 -11.77
CA PHE A 79 -5.49 -15.91 -13.16
C PHE A 79 -4.83 -14.67 -13.75
N TRP A 80 -5.43 -13.49 -13.56
CA TRP A 80 -4.83 -12.22 -14.01
C TRP A 80 -3.43 -11.99 -13.43
N VAL A 81 -3.24 -12.15 -12.11
CA VAL A 81 -1.89 -12.02 -11.50
C VAL A 81 -0.93 -13.06 -12.07
N PHE A 82 -1.40 -14.29 -12.31
CA PHE A 82 -0.58 -15.33 -12.89
C PHE A 82 -0.12 -14.96 -14.32
N GLU A 83 -1.02 -14.41 -15.14
CA GLU A 83 -0.66 -13.89 -16.47
C GLU A 83 0.34 -12.72 -16.39
N GLU A 84 0.15 -11.79 -15.45
CA GLU A 84 1.12 -10.71 -15.22
C GLU A 84 2.50 -11.29 -14.86
N LEU A 85 2.58 -12.33 -14.00
CA LEU A 85 3.85 -12.98 -13.68
C LEU A 85 4.52 -13.61 -14.92
N LEU A 86 3.74 -14.20 -15.83
CA LEU A 86 4.25 -14.75 -17.08
C LEU A 86 4.77 -13.68 -18.04
N ASN A 87 4.09 -12.54 -18.10
CA ASN A 87 4.42 -11.43 -18.98
C ASN A 87 5.64 -10.66 -18.48
N GLU A 88 5.74 -10.43 -17.16
CA GLU A 88 6.81 -9.62 -16.56
C GLU A 88 8.10 -10.41 -16.30
N HIS A 89 8.01 -11.73 -16.12
CA HIS A 89 9.14 -12.55 -15.71
C HIS A 89 9.34 -13.77 -16.62
N ILE A 90 10.29 -13.66 -17.55
CA ILE A 90 10.69 -14.73 -18.50
C ILE A 90 10.96 -16.09 -17.81
N ILE A 91 11.48 -16.05 -16.57
CA ILE A 91 11.74 -17.26 -15.81
C ILE A 91 10.45 -18.03 -15.51
N PHE A 92 9.34 -17.34 -15.24
CA PHE A 92 8.05 -17.98 -15.01
C PHE A 92 7.55 -18.66 -16.29
N SER A 93 7.62 -17.99 -17.44
CA SER A 93 7.23 -18.57 -18.75
C SER A 93 7.98 -19.88 -19.03
N SER A 94 9.28 -19.91 -18.73
CA SER A 94 10.11 -21.12 -18.90
C SER A 94 9.73 -22.25 -17.93
N TYR A 95 9.33 -21.92 -16.70
CA TYR A 95 8.95 -22.91 -15.69
C TYR A 95 7.55 -23.47 -15.92
N VAL A 96 6.57 -22.64 -16.28
CA VAL A 96 5.19 -23.11 -16.44
C VAL A 96 5.05 -24.14 -17.56
N GLU A 97 5.80 -23.98 -18.65
CA GLU A 97 5.89 -24.98 -19.72
C GLU A 97 6.39 -26.34 -19.22
N ARG A 98 7.41 -26.35 -18.36
CA ARG A 98 7.97 -27.57 -17.77
C ARG A 98 7.08 -28.21 -16.71
N LEU A 99 6.18 -27.42 -16.11
CA LEU A 99 5.24 -27.86 -15.07
C LEU A 99 3.92 -28.39 -15.64
N LYS A 100 3.68 -28.25 -16.94
CA LYS A 100 2.48 -28.80 -17.60
C LYS A 100 2.28 -30.27 -17.26
N ASN A 101 1.04 -30.64 -16.95
CA ASN A 101 0.64 -32.00 -16.60
C ASN A 101 1.36 -32.61 -15.38
N ARG A 102 2.02 -31.79 -14.54
CA ARG A 102 2.75 -32.23 -13.35
C ARG A 102 2.13 -31.65 -12.07
N PRO A 103 0.96 -32.16 -11.63
CA PRO A 103 0.18 -31.53 -10.56
C PRO A 103 0.94 -31.44 -9.23
N LYS A 104 1.77 -32.44 -8.90
CA LYS A 104 2.61 -32.43 -7.68
C LYS A 104 3.63 -31.30 -7.71
N ASP A 105 4.26 -31.06 -8.85
CA ASP A 105 5.29 -30.05 -9.02
C ASP A 105 4.68 -28.64 -9.07
N ILE A 106 3.48 -28.50 -9.64
CA ILE A 106 2.69 -27.26 -9.59
C ILE A 106 2.38 -26.87 -8.13
N ILE A 107 1.94 -27.84 -7.31
CA ILE A 107 1.67 -27.61 -5.88
C ILE A 107 2.95 -27.25 -5.14
N LEU A 108 4.07 -27.94 -5.42
CA LEU A 108 5.36 -27.66 -4.79
C LEU A 108 5.86 -26.25 -5.14
N MET A 109 5.72 -25.84 -6.40
CA MET A 109 6.07 -24.48 -6.83
C MET A 109 5.18 -23.43 -6.15
N GLY A 110 3.87 -23.66 -6.09
CA GLY A 110 2.96 -22.76 -5.35
C GLY A 110 3.36 -22.59 -3.89
N ARG A 111 3.73 -23.68 -3.21
CA ARG A 111 4.25 -23.64 -1.82
C ARG A 111 5.57 -22.89 -1.71
N PHE A 112 6.48 -23.08 -2.66
CA PHE A 112 7.76 -22.36 -2.72
C PHE A 112 7.54 -20.85 -2.80
N LEU A 113 6.66 -20.39 -3.70
CA LEU A 113 6.33 -18.97 -3.85
C LEU A 113 5.70 -18.41 -2.58
N ALA A 114 4.72 -19.10 -2.00
CA ALA A 114 4.05 -18.67 -0.77
C ALA A 114 5.01 -18.62 0.43
N PHE A 115 5.95 -19.56 0.55
CA PHE A 115 6.97 -19.54 1.60
C PHE A 115 7.85 -18.30 1.49
N HIS A 116 8.38 -18.04 0.29
CA HIS A 116 9.29 -16.92 0.05
C HIS A 116 8.60 -15.55 0.12
N ALA A 117 7.35 -15.44 -0.32
CA ALA A 117 6.54 -14.26 -0.13
C ALA A 117 6.33 -13.93 1.37
N ARG A 118 5.99 -14.94 2.19
CA ARG A 118 5.85 -14.78 3.65
C ARG A 118 7.17 -14.40 4.32
N ALA A 119 8.27 -15.04 3.93
CA ALA A 119 9.60 -14.74 4.46
C ALA A 119 10.03 -13.29 4.17
N ALA A 120 9.74 -12.78 2.97
CA ALA A 120 10.01 -11.40 2.60
C ALA A 120 9.18 -10.41 3.43
N ARG A 121 7.89 -10.68 3.62
CA ARG A 121 7.01 -9.86 4.46
C ARG A 121 7.46 -9.86 5.93
N ALA A 122 7.84 -11.02 6.47
CA ALA A 122 8.38 -11.13 7.82
C ALA A 122 9.68 -10.32 7.99
N THR A 123 10.53 -10.31 6.95
CA THR A 123 11.74 -9.48 6.92
C THR A 123 11.40 -7.99 6.94
N ASP A 124 10.45 -7.54 6.12
CA ASP A 124 10.01 -6.14 6.11
C ASP A 124 9.42 -5.69 7.44
N ILE A 125 8.55 -6.52 8.05
CA ILE A 125 7.99 -6.28 9.37
C ILE A 125 9.11 -6.15 10.40
N ARG A 126 10.11 -7.03 10.38
CA ARG A 126 11.25 -6.98 11.30
C ARG A 126 12.07 -5.70 11.10
N THR A 127 12.35 -5.32 9.85
CA THR A 127 13.08 -4.08 9.53
C THR A 127 12.33 -2.86 10.06
N LEU A 128 11.04 -2.74 9.74
CA LEU A 128 10.25 -1.62 10.23
C LEU A 128 10.06 -1.65 11.74
N LYS A 129 9.92 -2.83 12.38
CA LYS A 129 9.80 -2.94 13.84
C LYS A 129 11.02 -2.34 14.56
N VAL A 130 12.21 -2.45 13.99
CA VAL A 130 13.45 -1.87 14.56
C VAL A 130 13.54 -0.37 14.32
N GLU A 131 13.07 0.11 13.17
CA GLU A 131 13.25 1.51 12.76
C GLU A 131 12.09 2.43 13.18
N LEU A 132 10.85 1.93 13.24
CA LEU A 132 9.64 2.71 13.50
C LEU A 132 9.73 3.58 14.77
N PRO A 133 10.28 3.12 15.92
CA PRO A 133 10.36 3.94 17.13
C PRO A 133 11.23 5.19 16.93
N LYS A 134 12.22 5.14 16.04
CA LYS A 134 13.10 6.28 15.71
C LYS A 134 12.39 7.34 14.87
N PHE A 135 11.24 6.99 14.29
CA PHE A 135 10.44 7.88 13.45
C PHE A 135 9.28 8.51 14.22
N LEU A 136 9.03 8.06 15.45
CA LEU A 136 8.07 8.68 16.34
C LEU A 136 8.63 10.02 16.83
N GLU A 137 7.84 11.07 16.69
CA GLU A 137 8.21 12.43 17.04
C GLU A 137 7.28 12.93 18.14
N THR A 138 7.77 13.88 18.95
CA THR A 138 6.93 14.56 19.94
C THR A 138 5.87 15.38 19.22
N VAL A 139 4.61 15.18 19.58
CA VAL A 139 3.52 16.03 19.09
C VAL A 139 3.32 17.16 20.11
N GLU A 140 3.48 18.38 19.63
CA GLU A 140 3.27 19.61 20.39
C GLU A 140 1.81 20.05 20.23
N LEU A 141 1.01 19.94 21.30
CA LEU A 141 -0.38 20.40 21.33
C LEU A 141 -0.51 21.64 22.25
N PRO A 142 -1.53 22.50 22.06
CA PRO A 142 -1.67 23.72 22.86
C PRO A 142 -1.73 23.49 24.38
N ALA A 143 -2.31 22.37 24.81
CA ALA A 143 -2.54 22.07 26.23
C ALA A 143 -1.53 21.09 26.85
N HIS A 144 -0.87 20.28 26.03
CA HIS A 144 0.04 19.23 26.51
C HIS A 144 0.94 18.72 25.37
N LYS A 145 1.87 17.82 25.69
CA LYS A 145 2.73 17.16 24.70
C LYS A 145 2.46 15.67 24.69
N ILE A 146 2.57 15.05 23.52
CA ILE A 146 2.54 13.60 23.39
C ILE A 146 3.98 13.14 23.07
N PRO A 147 4.70 12.58 24.04
CA PRO A 147 6.07 12.13 23.82
C PRO A 147 6.09 10.87 22.94
N PRO A 148 7.17 10.64 22.15
CA PRO A 148 7.35 9.42 21.41
C PRO A 148 7.67 8.25 22.34
N LEU A 149 7.34 7.03 21.92
CA LEU A 149 7.82 5.83 22.61
C LEU A 149 9.31 5.64 22.38
N THR A 150 10.05 5.36 23.44
CA THR A 150 11.43 4.90 23.33
C THR A 150 11.49 3.50 22.69
N PRO A 151 12.62 3.12 22.07
CA PRO A 151 12.80 1.77 21.56
C PRO A 151 12.59 0.67 22.62
N ALA A 152 12.92 0.97 23.88
CA ALA A 152 12.71 0.06 25.00
C ALA A 152 11.23 -0.14 25.31
N GLU A 153 10.45 0.95 25.39
CA GLU A 153 9.00 0.86 25.62
C GLU A 153 8.30 0.16 24.44
N TYR A 154 8.66 0.52 23.21
CA TYR A 154 8.08 -0.09 22.01
C TYR A 154 8.38 -1.60 21.89
N SER A 155 9.49 -2.08 22.49
CA SER A 155 9.81 -3.50 22.48
C SER A 155 8.72 -4.36 23.15
N ASN A 156 8.02 -3.81 24.14
CA ASN A 156 6.85 -4.41 24.78
C ASN A 156 5.54 -3.92 24.13
N LYS A 157 5.45 -4.15 22.81
CA LYS A 157 4.36 -3.68 21.94
C LYS A 157 2.96 -4.01 22.46
N GLU A 158 2.76 -5.20 23.03
CA GLU A 158 1.44 -5.67 23.48
C GLU A 158 0.84 -4.79 24.58
N CYS A 159 1.70 -4.24 25.44
CA CYS A 159 1.30 -3.38 26.55
C CYS A 159 1.50 -1.89 26.26
N ASN A 160 2.37 -1.53 25.30
CA ASN A 160 2.81 -0.16 25.08
C ASN A 160 2.47 0.41 23.69
N CYS A 161 1.73 -0.32 22.85
CA CYS A 161 1.26 0.16 21.54
C CYS A 161 -0.27 0.07 21.42
N GLY A 162 -0.82 0.44 20.27
CA GLY A 162 -2.27 0.53 20.07
C GLY A 162 -2.88 1.63 20.93
N PHE A 163 -4.06 1.35 21.51
CA PHE A 163 -4.71 2.29 22.42
C PHE A 163 -4.08 2.36 23.82
N TYR A 164 -3.09 1.51 24.14
CA TYR A 164 -2.38 1.54 25.43
C TYR A 164 -1.33 2.65 25.51
N SER A 165 -0.93 3.26 24.39
CA SER A 165 0.01 4.38 24.35
C SER A 165 -0.59 5.58 23.63
N THR A 166 -0.43 6.78 24.21
CA THR A 166 -0.88 8.04 23.59
C THR A 166 -0.29 8.26 22.21
N CYS A 167 1.00 7.97 22.04
CA CYS A 167 1.74 8.20 20.81
C CYS A 167 1.19 7.34 19.66
N THR A 168 1.08 6.03 19.88
CA THR A 168 0.62 5.10 18.83
C THR A 168 -0.89 5.15 18.64
N ALA A 169 -1.66 5.40 19.69
CA ALA A 169 -3.11 5.62 19.60
C ALA A 169 -3.42 6.82 18.69
N ARG A 170 -2.77 7.96 18.88
CA ARG A 170 -2.98 9.16 18.04
C ARG A 170 -2.79 8.83 16.56
N LEU A 171 -1.77 8.05 16.23
CA LEU A 171 -1.45 7.64 14.87
C LEU A 171 -2.48 6.64 14.28
N LEU A 172 -3.14 5.84 15.11
CA LEU A 172 -4.15 4.87 14.68
C LEU A 172 -5.57 5.45 14.64
N VAL A 173 -5.85 6.48 15.42
CA VAL A 173 -7.15 7.16 15.43
C VAL A 173 -7.50 7.64 14.03
N ASN A 174 -8.75 7.44 13.67
CA ASN A 174 -9.37 7.97 12.48
C ASN A 174 -9.11 9.47 12.33
N ILE A 175 -8.74 9.93 11.13
CA ILE A 175 -8.35 11.32 10.88
C ILE A 175 -9.39 12.35 11.35
N ASN A 176 -10.68 12.05 11.19
CA ASN A 176 -11.79 12.90 11.63
C ASN A 176 -12.00 12.93 13.16
N GLU A 177 -11.42 11.98 13.91
CA GLU A 177 -11.51 11.90 15.37
C GLU A 177 -10.22 12.41 16.05
N ARG A 178 -9.21 12.82 15.28
CA ARG A 178 -7.90 13.24 15.80
C ARG A 178 -8.00 14.45 16.72
N ASP A 179 -8.82 15.44 16.38
CA ASP A 179 -8.98 16.66 17.20
C ASP A 179 -9.75 16.37 18.52
N GLU A 180 -10.64 15.38 18.54
CA GLU A 180 -11.22 14.89 19.80
C GLU A 180 -10.14 14.20 20.65
N PHE A 181 -9.34 13.33 20.04
CA PHE A 181 -8.23 12.68 20.70
C PHE A 181 -7.24 13.68 21.30
N ASP A 182 -6.79 14.67 20.51
CA ASP A 182 -5.79 15.67 20.91
C ASP A 182 -6.30 16.60 22.03
N ARG A 183 -7.62 16.68 22.27
CA ARG A 183 -8.18 17.42 23.41
C ARG A 183 -8.09 16.64 24.73
N ALA A 184 -8.33 15.34 24.69
CA ALA A 184 -8.34 14.50 25.89
C ALA A 184 -7.89 13.05 25.59
N PRO A 185 -6.59 12.81 25.36
CA PRO A 185 -6.13 11.52 24.87
C PRO A 185 -6.42 10.35 25.82
N ASP A 186 -6.22 10.54 27.13
CA ASP A 186 -6.44 9.49 28.13
C ASP A 186 -7.90 9.06 28.20
N LEU A 187 -8.84 10.02 28.17
CA LEU A 187 -10.27 9.73 28.17
C LEU A 187 -10.66 8.97 26.90
N TYR A 188 -10.16 9.40 25.74
CA TYR A 188 -10.43 8.72 24.47
C TYR A 188 -9.88 7.29 24.48
N ARG A 189 -8.61 7.09 24.86
CA ARG A 189 -7.99 5.76 24.93
C ARG A 189 -8.73 4.84 25.89
N ASN A 190 -9.02 5.30 27.11
CA ASN A 190 -9.71 4.49 28.12
C ASN A 190 -11.11 4.08 27.63
N ARG A 191 -11.84 5.00 26.96
CA ARG A 191 -13.13 4.69 26.34
C ARG A 191 -12.99 3.60 25.27
N ARG A 192 -11.99 3.70 24.38
CA ARG A 192 -11.75 2.73 23.31
C ARG A 192 -11.28 1.36 23.83
N ILE A 193 -10.46 1.32 24.88
CA ILE A 193 -10.02 0.06 25.52
C ILE A 193 -11.18 -0.64 26.23
N ALA A 194 -12.03 0.11 26.94
CA ALA A 194 -13.17 -0.43 27.66
C ALA A 194 -14.38 -0.76 26.75
N GLU A 195 -14.29 -0.47 25.45
CA GLU A 195 -15.38 -0.63 24.51
C GLU A 195 -15.69 -2.12 24.28
N THR A 196 -16.86 -2.56 24.73
CA THR A 196 -17.39 -3.89 24.42
C THR A 196 -18.01 -3.90 23.01
N PRO A 197 -18.20 -5.07 22.37
CA PRO A 197 -18.88 -5.14 21.07
C PRO A 197 -20.28 -4.50 21.07
N ALA A 198 -21.01 -4.56 22.19
CA ALA A 198 -22.32 -3.93 22.33
C ALA A 198 -22.22 -2.39 22.36
N VAL A 199 -21.27 -1.85 23.11
CA VAL A 199 -21.00 -0.40 23.17
C VAL A 199 -20.51 0.11 21.81
N LYS A 200 -19.62 -0.65 21.15
CA LYS A 200 -19.19 -0.35 19.78
C LYS A 200 -20.37 -0.27 18.82
N ASN A 201 -21.23 -1.30 18.81
CA ASN A 201 -22.40 -1.31 17.94
C ASN A 201 -23.35 -0.14 18.24
N GLN A 202 -23.50 0.25 19.50
CA GLN A 202 -24.27 1.43 19.88
C GLN A 202 -23.64 2.71 19.32
N ARG A 203 -22.34 2.95 19.57
CA ARG A 203 -21.61 4.08 19.02
C ARG A 203 -21.70 4.15 17.50
N LEU A 204 -21.56 3.03 16.80
CA LEU A 204 -21.65 2.98 15.33
C LEU A 204 -23.07 3.21 14.80
N ARG A 205 -24.11 3.02 15.63
CA ARG A 205 -25.48 3.42 15.31
C ARG A 205 -25.68 4.92 15.49
N ASP A 206 -25.13 5.47 16.58
CA ASP A 206 -25.27 6.89 16.92
C ASP A 206 -24.41 7.79 16.03
N ASP A 207 -23.18 7.36 15.73
CA ASP A 207 -22.24 8.02 14.83
C ASP A 207 -21.48 7.01 13.94
N PRO A 208 -22.04 6.65 12.77
CA PRO A 208 -21.41 5.73 11.82
C PRO A 208 -20.08 6.23 11.25
N ALA A 209 -19.77 7.53 11.35
CA ALA A 209 -18.51 8.11 10.85
C ALA A 209 -17.32 7.76 11.74
N THR A 210 -17.57 7.26 12.95
CA THR A 210 -16.54 6.79 13.90
C THR A 210 -16.14 5.32 13.69
N ASP A 211 -16.71 4.62 12.69
CA ASP A 211 -16.24 3.28 12.30
C ASP A 211 -14.78 3.37 11.85
N GLU A 212 -13.94 2.45 12.34
CA GLU A 212 -12.54 2.36 11.94
C GLU A 212 -12.38 1.95 10.46
N ASN A 213 -13.46 1.51 9.83
CA ASN A 213 -13.54 1.28 8.39
C ASN A 213 -14.19 2.43 7.60
N SER A 214 -14.77 3.43 8.27
CA SER A 214 -15.39 4.58 7.60
C SER A 214 -14.37 5.64 7.17
N THR A 215 -13.20 5.72 7.81
CA THR A 215 -12.22 6.78 7.55
C THR A 215 -10.77 6.26 7.54
N PHE A 216 -9.79 7.11 7.26
CA PHE A 216 -8.38 6.71 7.17
C PHE A 216 -7.63 6.96 8.50
N PRO A 217 -6.68 6.07 8.87
CA PRO A 217 -5.91 6.25 10.08
C PRO A 217 -4.97 7.46 9.98
N SER A 218 -4.75 8.11 11.12
CA SER A 218 -4.03 9.37 11.22
C SER A 218 -2.58 9.31 10.73
N PHE A 219 -1.88 8.19 10.88
CA PHE A 219 -0.50 8.05 10.41
C PHE A 219 -0.35 8.23 8.90
N LEU A 220 -1.42 8.27 8.11
CA LEU A 220 -1.35 8.57 6.68
C LEU A 220 -1.22 10.08 6.39
N PHE A 221 -1.57 10.95 7.33
CA PHE A 221 -1.66 12.39 7.12
C PHE A 221 -0.56 13.14 7.90
N PRO A 222 -0.13 14.34 7.44
CA PRO A 222 0.75 15.21 8.21
C PRO A 222 0.21 15.48 9.62
N ASP A 223 1.12 15.71 10.57
CA ASP A 223 0.77 15.93 11.98
C ASP A 223 0.08 17.26 12.22
N ASP A 224 0.42 18.27 11.42
CA ASP A 224 -0.08 19.65 11.41
C ASP A 224 -1.34 19.84 10.55
N LEU A 225 -1.79 18.80 9.85
CA LEU A 225 -2.99 18.88 9.03
C LEU A 225 -4.25 18.87 9.90
N GLN A 226 -5.02 19.95 9.83
CA GLN A 226 -6.42 19.96 10.26
C GLN A 226 -7.30 19.27 9.24
N TYR A 227 -8.09 18.30 9.69
CA TYR A 227 -8.99 17.55 8.82
C TYR A 227 -10.12 18.43 8.29
N GLN A 228 -10.43 18.30 7.01
CA GLN A 228 -11.51 19.04 6.34
C GLN A 228 -12.50 18.04 5.74
N LEU A 229 -13.78 18.21 6.04
CA LEU A 229 -14.83 17.30 5.58
C LEU A 229 -15.06 17.41 4.07
N GLU A 230 -14.78 18.57 3.51
CA GLU A 230 -14.92 18.94 2.11
C GLU A 230 -13.80 18.37 1.23
N ASP A 231 -12.63 18.08 1.83
CA ASP A 231 -11.49 17.44 1.15
C ASP A 231 -10.85 16.37 2.04
N PRO A 232 -11.51 15.21 2.23
CA PRO A 232 -11.03 14.13 3.07
C PRO A 232 -9.77 13.44 2.54
N ALA A 233 -9.41 13.69 1.27
CA ALA A 233 -8.23 13.17 0.62
C ALA A 233 -6.98 14.05 0.85
N ARG A 234 -7.17 15.27 1.36
CA ARG A 234 -6.10 16.24 1.57
C ARG A 234 -4.99 15.64 2.42
N GLY A 235 -3.78 15.61 1.87
CA GLY A 235 -2.58 15.21 2.63
C GLY A 235 -2.42 13.71 2.88
N ILE A 236 -3.29 12.83 2.37
CA ILE A 236 -3.10 11.39 2.53
C ILE A 236 -1.76 10.92 1.93
N PHE A 237 -1.09 10.00 2.62
CA PHE A 237 0.29 9.53 2.40
C PHE A 237 1.40 10.56 2.55
N LYS A 238 1.11 11.78 3.03
CA LYS A 238 2.12 12.83 3.22
C LYS A 238 2.68 12.91 4.64
N SER A 239 2.30 12.00 5.54
CA SER A 239 2.90 11.97 6.87
C SER A 239 4.40 11.65 6.81
N ARG A 240 5.17 12.25 7.72
CA ARG A 240 6.61 12.02 7.81
C ARG A 240 6.93 10.56 8.14
N ILE A 241 6.17 9.94 9.05
CA ILE A 241 6.35 8.53 9.42
C ILE A 241 6.12 7.59 8.23
N MET A 242 5.08 7.82 7.42
CA MET A 242 4.79 6.99 6.25
C MET A 242 5.91 7.10 5.21
N LEU A 243 6.37 8.32 4.92
CA LEU A 243 7.48 8.56 3.98
C LEU A 243 8.79 7.92 4.46
N LYS A 244 9.11 8.03 5.75
CA LYS A 244 10.27 7.37 6.37
C LYS A 244 10.18 5.85 6.27
N CYS A 245 9.02 5.25 6.52
CA CYS A 245 8.83 3.79 6.39
C CYS A 245 8.99 3.30 4.95
N VAL A 246 8.44 4.01 3.96
CA VAL A 246 8.62 3.67 2.54
C VAL A 246 10.10 3.74 2.15
N ARG A 247 10.79 4.83 2.53
CA ARG A 247 12.24 4.99 2.29
C ARG A 247 13.05 3.89 2.97
N THR A 248 12.77 3.58 4.23
CA THR A 248 13.48 2.52 4.96
C THR A 248 13.38 1.18 4.27
N LEU A 249 12.19 0.78 3.84
CA LEU A 249 12.01 -0.51 3.15
C LEU A 249 12.68 -0.52 1.78
N LEU A 250 12.48 0.52 0.97
CA LEU A 250 12.95 0.51 -0.41
C LEU A 250 14.43 0.86 -0.55
N MET A 251 14.93 1.77 0.28
CA MET A 251 16.26 2.39 0.17
C MET A 251 17.19 2.08 1.35
N GLY A 252 16.68 1.49 2.43
CA GLY A 252 17.42 1.17 3.65
C GLY A 252 17.27 2.23 4.74
N ALA A 253 17.46 1.83 6.00
CA ALA A 253 17.25 2.67 7.18
C ALA A 253 18.02 4.01 7.13
N THR A 254 19.28 4.00 6.68
CA THR A 254 20.11 5.21 6.62
C THR A 254 19.65 6.21 5.57
N ALA A 255 18.71 5.85 4.68
CA ALA A 255 18.12 6.75 3.69
C ALA A 255 16.87 7.48 4.20
N ALA A 256 16.30 7.08 5.35
CA ALA A 256 15.02 7.60 5.84
C ALA A 256 15.03 9.12 6.06
N ASP A 257 16.12 9.64 6.65
CA ASP A 257 16.29 11.06 6.97
C ASP A 257 17.09 11.85 5.93
N ARG A 258 17.49 11.22 4.81
CA ARG A 258 18.30 11.89 3.79
C ARG A 258 17.44 12.69 2.81
N PRO A 259 18.01 13.72 2.17
CA PRO A 259 17.33 14.47 1.10
C PRO A 259 16.82 13.54 -0.01
N ALA A 260 15.76 13.96 -0.70
CA ALA A 260 15.25 13.22 -1.85
C ALA A 260 16.36 12.91 -2.87
N GLY A 261 16.35 11.69 -3.42
CA GLY A 261 17.39 11.20 -4.35
C GLY A 261 18.69 10.72 -3.68
N SER A 262 18.89 10.97 -2.39
CA SER A 262 20.08 10.51 -1.67
C SER A 262 20.02 9.01 -1.39
N ARG A 263 21.11 8.30 -1.68
CA ARG A 263 21.22 6.86 -1.40
C ARG A 263 21.55 6.61 0.07
N GLY A 264 21.06 5.51 0.62
CA GLY A 264 21.57 4.98 1.89
C GLY A 264 23.00 4.46 1.74
N THR A 265 23.73 4.38 2.85
CA THR A 265 25.11 3.84 2.92
C THR A 265 25.17 2.31 3.01
N GLY A 266 24.02 1.64 3.07
CA GLY A 266 23.93 0.19 3.30
C GLY A 266 24.04 -0.69 2.05
N ARG A 267 23.75 -1.99 2.22
CA ARG A 267 23.60 -3.00 1.15
C ARG A 267 22.70 -2.51 0.02
N SER A 268 22.84 -3.11 -1.17
CA SER A 268 22.00 -2.82 -2.33
C SER A 268 20.52 -2.75 -1.94
N SER A 269 19.92 -1.59 -2.16
CA SER A 269 18.54 -1.29 -1.79
C SER A 269 17.55 -2.23 -2.47
N LEU A 270 16.36 -2.44 -1.88
CA LEU A 270 15.31 -3.21 -2.55
C LEU A 270 14.91 -2.54 -3.87
N ALA A 271 14.93 -1.20 -3.90
CA ALA A 271 14.70 -0.45 -5.13
C ALA A 271 15.71 -0.81 -6.22
N LYS A 272 17.00 -0.92 -5.89
CA LYS A 272 18.02 -1.37 -6.86
C LYS A 272 17.85 -2.84 -7.23
N LYS A 273 17.56 -3.70 -6.24
CA LYS A 273 17.42 -5.15 -6.43
C LYS A 273 16.27 -5.51 -7.37
N TYR A 274 15.14 -4.80 -7.24
CA TYR A 274 13.92 -5.07 -8.00
C TYR A 274 13.62 -3.99 -9.05
N HIS A 275 14.60 -3.15 -9.39
CA HIS A 275 14.47 -2.10 -10.41
C HIS A 275 13.26 -1.16 -10.19
N VAL A 276 13.01 -0.80 -8.93
CA VAL A 276 11.93 0.14 -8.56
C VAL A 276 12.44 1.56 -8.77
N HIS A 277 12.01 2.16 -9.87
CA HIS A 277 12.33 3.56 -10.21
C HIS A 277 11.30 4.55 -9.65
N CYS A 278 10.06 4.09 -9.46
CA CYS A 278 8.98 4.85 -8.87
C CYS A 278 8.20 3.98 -7.87
N VAL A 279 7.76 4.56 -6.76
CA VAL A 279 6.94 3.84 -5.78
C VAL A 279 5.55 3.65 -6.37
N SER A 280 5.15 2.40 -6.59
CA SER A 280 3.81 2.09 -7.07
C SER A 280 2.79 2.28 -5.95
N ALA A 281 1.54 2.49 -6.34
CA ALA A 281 0.45 2.58 -5.38
C ALA A 281 0.27 1.29 -4.55
N ALA A 282 0.59 0.11 -5.11
CA ALA A 282 0.54 -1.15 -4.39
C ALA A 282 1.58 -1.20 -3.28
N VAL A 283 2.79 -0.67 -3.53
CA VAL A 283 3.84 -0.55 -2.52
C VAL A 283 3.41 0.42 -1.41
N LEU A 284 2.79 1.55 -1.75
CA LEU A 284 2.28 2.50 -0.73
C LEU A 284 1.23 1.85 0.17
N ALA A 285 0.24 1.19 -0.42
CA ALA A 285 -0.79 0.47 0.33
C ALA A 285 -0.16 -0.63 1.19
N TYR A 286 0.76 -1.41 0.64
CA TYR A 286 1.49 -2.46 1.38
C TYR A 286 2.20 -1.88 2.61
N VAL A 287 3.00 -0.82 2.45
CA VAL A 287 3.74 -0.22 3.57
C VAL A 287 2.78 0.34 4.63
N ALA A 288 1.67 0.98 4.21
CA ALA A 288 0.69 1.53 5.15
C ALA A 288 0.08 0.45 6.04
N ILE A 289 -0.20 -0.74 5.49
CA ILE A 289 -0.71 -1.85 6.29
C ILE A 289 0.34 -2.37 7.27
N LEU A 290 1.62 -2.45 6.86
CA LEU A 290 2.68 -2.84 7.78
C LEU A 290 2.82 -1.82 8.93
N VAL A 291 2.76 -0.52 8.62
CA VAL A 291 2.80 0.54 9.63
C VAL A 291 1.61 0.44 10.59
N ARG A 292 0.39 0.28 10.08
CA ARG A 292 -0.81 0.06 10.92
C ARG A 292 -0.61 -1.14 11.86
N PHE A 293 -0.16 -2.28 11.33
CA PHE A 293 0.09 -3.47 12.13
C PHE A 293 1.13 -3.22 13.23
N LEU A 294 2.21 -2.49 12.92
CA LEU A 294 3.29 -2.20 13.86
C LEU A 294 2.90 -1.18 14.95
N LEU A 295 1.98 -0.26 14.64
CA LEU A 295 1.44 0.69 15.62
C LEU A 295 0.38 0.08 16.54
N ASP A 296 -0.30 -0.99 16.12
CA ASP A 296 -1.31 -1.71 16.92
C ASP A 296 -0.66 -2.43 18.14
N SER A 297 -1.45 -3.00 19.05
CA SER A 297 -0.95 -3.82 20.17
C SER A 297 -0.83 -5.31 19.80
N LYS A 298 -1.30 -5.72 18.62
CA LYS A 298 -1.30 -7.14 18.22
C LYS A 298 0.11 -7.75 18.19
N PRO A 299 0.33 -8.93 18.80
CA PRO A 299 1.65 -9.57 18.83
C PRO A 299 2.08 -10.08 17.46
N GLU A 300 1.12 -10.61 16.69
CA GLU A 300 1.37 -11.33 15.46
C GLU A 300 0.58 -10.78 14.28
N TRP A 301 1.16 -10.93 13.10
CA TRP A 301 0.52 -10.56 11.84
C TRP A 301 -0.70 -11.44 11.59
N ASP A 302 -1.88 -10.82 11.50
CA ASP A 302 -3.15 -11.54 11.27
C ASP A 302 -3.62 -11.48 9.81
N GLY A 303 -2.84 -10.88 8.90
CA GLY A 303 -3.22 -10.75 7.48
C GLY A 303 -3.21 -12.05 6.68
N ASP A 304 -2.72 -13.15 7.25
CA ASP A 304 -2.93 -14.48 6.64
C ASP A 304 -4.34 -15.03 6.98
N ASN A 305 -5.05 -14.44 7.96
CA ASN A 305 -6.41 -14.81 8.30
C ASN A 305 -7.42 -14.14 7.36
N PRO A 306 -8.53 -14.81 6.98
CA PRO A 306 -9.57 -14.24 6.11
C PRO A 306 -10.14 -12.91 6.62
N ASN A 307 -10.17 -12.74 7.95
CA ASN A 307 -10.70 -11.61 8.71
C ASN A 307 -9.59 -10.71 9.30
N GLY A 308 -8.36 -10.82 8.81
CA GLY A 308 -7.20 -10.06 9.32
C GLY A 308 -7.44 -8.56 9.32
N SER A 309 -7.08 -7.91 10.42
CA SER A 309 -7.16 -6.46 10.54
C SER A 309 -6.29 -5.78 9.49
N GLY A 310 -6.88 -4.84 8.74
CA GLY A 310 -6.18 -4.11 7.70
C GLY A 310 -6.42 -4.62 6.28
N LYS A 311 -7.09 -5.76 6.08
CA LYS A 311 -7.49 -6.22 4.73
C LYS A 311 -8.46 -5.25 4.05
N THR A 312 -9.44 -4.75 4.80
CA THR A 312 -10.40 -3.72 4.34
C THR A 312 -9.64 -2.46 3.94
N LEU A 313 -8.88 -1.88 4.89
CA LEU A 313 -8.04 -0.71 4.64
C LEU A 313 -7.14 -0.87 3.41
N HIS A 314 -6.53 -2.04 3.20
CA HIS A 314 -5.70 -2.27 2.03
C HIS A 314 -6.48 -2.15 0.71
N GLY A 315 -7.67 -2.76 0.65
CA GLY A 315 -8.58 -2.63 -0.49
C GLY A 315 -8.92 -1.17 -0.77
N ASP A 316 -9.25 -0.43 0.28
CA ASP A 316 -9.67 0.97 0.15
C ASP A 316 -8.50 1.88 -0.26
N LEU A 317 -7.29 1.62 0.23
CA LEU A 317 -6.10 2.36 -0.20
C LEU A 317 -5.75 2.07 -1.66
N LEU A 318 -5.90 0.83 -2.12
CA LEU A 318 -5.72 0.50 -3.53
C LEU A 318 -6.77 1.20 -4.42
N GLU A 319 -8.02 1.20 -3.99
CA GLU A 319 -9.12 1.91 -4.67
C GLU A 319 -8.85 3.41 -4.73
N PHE A 320 -8.45 4.01 -3.60
CA PHE A 320 -8.10 5.41 -3.49
C PHE A 320 -6.95 5.79 -4.42
N LEU A 321 -5.91 4.96 -4.48
CA LEU A 321 -4.76 5.20 -5.34
C LEU A 321 -5.04 4.90 -6.82
N GLY A 322 -6.26 4.50 -7.17
CA GLY A 322 -6.65 4.21 -8.55
C GLY A 322 -6.16 2.87 -9.09
N ILE A 323 -5.75 1.94 -8.21
CA ILE A 323 -5.51 0.52 -8.56
C ILE A 323 -6.86 -0.25 -8.56
N GLU A 324 -7.91 0.39 -9.05
CA GLU A 324 -9.11 -0.26 -9.58
C GLU A 324 -9.15 -0.24 -11.11
N TYR A 325 -7.98 -0.08 -11.74
CA TYR A 325 -7.86 0.03 -13.19
C TYR A 325 -8.47 -1.19 -13.91
N ASP A 326 -8.48 -2.39 -13.31
CA ASP A 326 -9.04 -3.58 -13.95
C ASP A 326 -10.55 -3.71 -13.78
N LYS A 327 -11.16 -3.16 -12.71
CA LYS A 327 -12.63 -3.15 -12.56
C LYS A 327 -13.27 -2.10 -13.47
N LEU A 328 -12.62 -0.97 -13.70
CA LEU A 328 -13.11 0.06 -14.63
C LEU A 328 -12.89 -0.32 -16.10
N GLN A 329 -11.79 -1.02 -16.42
CA GLN A 329 -11.60 -1.63 -17.74
C GLN A 329 -12.64 -2.74 -17.98
N LEU A 330 -12.92 -3.58 -16.96
CA LEU A 330 -13.96 -4.60 -17.03
C LEU A 330 -15.36 -4.01 -17.16
N LYS A 331 -15.69 -2.98 -16.38
CA LYS A 331 -16.99 -2.31 -16.46
C LYS A 331 -17.16 -1.55 -17.78
N ARG A 332 -16.09 -0.97 -18.36
CA ARG A 332 -16.11 -0.38 -19.72
C ARG A 332 -16.20 -1.44 -20.82
N LEU A 333 -15.58 -2.61 -20.65
CA LEU A 333 -15.70 -3.75 -21.59
C LEU A 333 -17.08 -4.43 -21.48
N GLU A 334 -17.66 -4.48 -20.29
CA GLU A 334 -19.03 -4.95 -20.04
C GLU A 334 -20.06 -3.96 -20.58
N GLN A 335 -19.90 -2.64 -20.35
CA GLN A 335 -20.76 -1.58 -20.92
C GLN A 335 -20.65 -1.49 -22.45
N LYS A 336 -19.46 -1.70 -23.04
CA LYS A 336 -19.31 -1.84 -24.50
C LYS A 336 -20.00 -3.09 -25.07
N LYS A 337 -20.19 -4.14 -24.26
CA LYS A 337 -20.97 -5.34 -24.65
C LYS A 337 -22.47 -5.16 -24.44
N THR A 338 -22.90 -4.38 -23.44
CA THR A 338 -24.33 -4.10 -23.20
C THR A 338 -24.91 -3.08 -24.18
N SER A 339 -24.06 -2.29 -24.85
CA SER A 339 -24.48 -1.34 -25.89
C SER A 339 -24.73 -1.99 -27.26
N LEU A 340 -24.51 -3.30 -27.42
CA LEU A 340 -24.61 -4.00 -28.71
C LEU A 340 -25.74 -5.05 -28.76
N TYR A 341 -26.37 -5.35 -27.62
CA TYR A 341 -27.56 -6.20 -27.53
C TYR A 341 -28.53 -5.61 -26.51
N ASP A 342 -29.70 -5.25 -27.01
CA ASP A 342 -30.72 -4.44 -26.35
C ASP A 342 -31.47 -5.18 -25.21
N ASN A 343 -32.03 -4.36 -24.30
CA ASN A 343 -33.21 -4.54 -23.44
C ASN A 343 -33.26 -5.53 -22.25
N ASN A 344 -33.77 -4.96 -21.14
CA ASN A 344 -34.41 -5.57 -19.98
C ASN A 344 -33.61 -6.62 -19.18
N ASP A 345 -33.06 -6.19 -18.04
CA ASP A 345 -33.34 -6.91 -16.80
C ASP A 345 -33.20 -6.02 -15.57
N ASN A 346 -34.36 -5.84 -14.94
CA ASN A 346 -34.57 -5.10 -13.71
C ASN A 346 -34.07 -5.99 -12.54
N THR A 347 -32.82 -5.84 -12.12
CA THR A 347 -32.29 -6.53 -10.95
C THR A 347 -31.96 -5.55 -9.82
N ASN A 348 -32.97 -5.38 -8.96
CA ASN A 348 -32.91 -5.12 -7.53
C ASN A 348 -31.48 -5.05 -6.93
N LEU A 349 -30.94 -3.84 -6.85
CA LEU A 349 -29.98 -3.47 -5.82
C LEU A 349 -30.78 -2.77 -4.71
N ASN A 350 -31.07 -3.51 -3.64
CA ASN A 350 -31.46 -2.94 -2.36
C ASN A 350 -30.26 -2.14 -1.80
N SER A 351 -30.08 -0.92 -2.28
CA SER A 351 -29.41 0.14 -1.54
C SER A 351 -30.50 1.04 -0.98
N SER A 352 -30.63 1.09 0.35
CA SER A 352 -31.41 2.14 1.02
C SER A 352 -30.95 3.50 0.48
N PRO A 353 -31.83 4.31 -0.13
CA PRO A 353 -31.44 5.51 -0.87
C PRO A 353 -31.02 6.69 0.03
N ASP A 354 -31.08 6.56 1.36
CA ASP A 354 -30.94 7.70 2.29
C ASP A 354 -29.68 7.69 3.18
N ARG A 355 -28.70 6.80 2.95
CA ARG A 355 -27.47 6.83 3.76
C ARG A 355 -26.46 7.79 3.15
N GLU A 356 -26.10 8.84 3.90
CA GLU A 356 -24.97 9.70 3.54
C GLU A 356 -23.68 8.87 3.38
N PRO A 357 -22.89 9.10 2.31
CA PRO A 357 -21.64 8.38 2.09
C PRO A 357 -20.66 8.69 3.20
N ASN A 358 -19.92 7.67 3.66
CA ASN A 358 -18.90 7.85 4.70
C ASN A 358 -17.66 8.60 4.16
N VAL A 359 -16.77 9.03 5.05
CA VAL A 359 -15.56 9.81 4.71
C VAL A 359 -14.71 9.13 3.63
N ARG A 360 -14.49 7.82 3.77
CA ARG A 360 -13.71 7.03 2.84
C ARG A 360 -14.40 6.96 1.48
N GLU A 361 -15.71 6.72 1.43
CA GLU A 361 -16.51 6.76 0.19
C GLU A 361 -16.46 8.12 -0.50
N ARG A 362 -16.55 9.23 0.25
CA ARG A 362 -16.40 10.60 -0.28
C ARG A 362 -15.01 10.82 -0.86
N ALA A 363 -13.96 10.42 -0.14
CA ALA A 363 -12.57 10.52 -0.61
C ALA A 363 -12.34 9.71 -1.89
N LEU A 364 -12.91 8.51 -1.97
CA LEU A 364 -12.86 7.65 -3.15
C LEU A 364 -13.61 8.27 -4.34
N ALA A 365 -14.81 8.80 -4.11
CA ALA A 365 -15.63 9.45 -5.13
C ALA A 365 -14.96 10.71 -5.69
N MET A 366 -14.44 11.59 -4.82
CA MET A 366 -13.70 12.78 -5.23
C MET A 366 -12.45 12.42 -6.02
N ARG A 367 -11.70 11.41 -5.57
CA ARG A 367 -10.50 10.98 -6.28
C ARG A 367 -10.82 10.37 -7.64
N ARG A 368 -11.91 9.59 -7.75
CA ARG A 368 -12.41 9.09 -9.03
C ARG A 368 -12.79 10.24 -9.97
N ALA A 369 -13.51 11.25 -9.48
CA ALA A 369 -13.86 12.43 -10.27
C ALA A 369 -12.60 13.17 -10.80
N GLN A 370 -11.60 13.41 -9.94
CA GLN A 370 -10.33 14.02 -10.35
C GLN A 370 -9.57 13.19 -11.40
N LEU A 371 -9.64 11.86 -11.32
CA LEU A 371 -9.00 10.98 -12.30
C LEU A 371 -9.74 10.98 -13.65
N LEU A 372 -11.07 11.08 -13.63
CA LEU A 372 -11.90 11.19 -14.84
C LEU A 372 -11.66 12.52 -15.54
N GLU A 373 -11.69 13.63 -14.81
CA GLU A 373 -11.42 14.98 -15.35
C GLU A 373 -10.03 15.05 -16.01
N LYS A 374 -8.99 14.51 -15.34
CA LYS A 374 -7.65 14.43 -15.94
C LYS A 374 -7.60 13.57 -17.19
N PHE A 375 -8.38 12.49 -17.24
CA PHE A 375 -8.45 11.61 -18.39
C PHE A 375 -9.15 12.29 -19.56
N GLU A 376 -10.26 12.98 -19.32
CA GLU A 376 -11.00 13.77 -20.31
C GLU A 376 -10.12 14.91 -20.86
N ALA A 377 -9.43 15.66 -19.98
CA ALA A 377 -8.46 16.68 -20.39
C ALA A 377 -7.30 16.11 -21.23
N THR A 378 -6.90 14.86 -20.99
CA THR A 378 -5.87 14.18 -21.80
C THR A 378 -6.39 13.73 -23.16
N LEU A 379 -7.69 13.42 -23.27
CA LEU A 379 -8.34 13.06 -24.53
C LEU A 379 -8.61 14.28 -25.41
N GLU A 380 -8.93 15.43 -24.81
CA GLU A 380 -9.17 16.69 -25.53
C GLU A 380 -7.88 17.30 -26.11
N LEU A 381 -6.71 16.93 -25.57
CA LEU A 381 -5.40 17.38 -26.04
C LEU A 381 -4.75 16.43 -27.08
N GLY A 382 -5.50 15.45 -27.60
CA GLY A 382 -4.97 14.32 -28.36
C GLY A 382 -5.35 14.26 -29.84
N ASP A 383 -5.10 15.33 -30.60
CA ASP A 383 -4.90 15.29 -32.06
C ASP A 383 -3.82 16.32 -32.41
N ASP A 384 -2.56 16.01 -32.03
CA ASP A 384 -1.33 16.30 -32.78
C ASP A 384 -0.09 16.16 -31.89
N ASN A 385 0.82 15.29 -32.34
CA ASN A 385 2.19 15.04 -31.91
C ASN A 385 2.46 14.10 -30.71
N PRO A 386 3.30 13.04 -30.90
CA PRO A 386 3.72 12.15 -29.83
C PRO A 386 5.04 12.63 -29.21
N LEU A 387 5.02 13.13 -27.96
CA LEU A 387 6.16 13.03 -27.02
C LEU A 387 5.79 13.52 -25.60
N GLU A 388 6.24 12.73 -24.61
CA GLU A 388 6.46 13.06 -23.18
C GLU A 388 5.28 13.36 -22.24
N VAL A 389 4.40 12.39 -22.01
CA VAL A 389 3.62 12.34 -20.76
C VAL A 389 4.45 11.67 -19.66
N SER A 390 5.29 12.48 -19.00
CA SER A 390 6.00 12.12 -17.77
C SER A 390 5.03 12.14 -16.57
N GLY A 391 5.15 11.13 -15.70
CA GLY A 391 4.19 10.82 -14.65
C GLY A 391 4.09 11.85 -13.53
N THR A 392 2.86 12.34 -13.29
CA THR A 392 2.50 13.17 -12.14
C THR A 392 2.29 12.31 -10.88
N LEU A 393 3.35 11.62 -10.45
CA LEU A 393 3.49 11.09 -9.09
C LEU A 393 4.89 11.37 -8.50
N CYS A 394 5.77 12.05 -9.24
CA CYS A 394 7.08 12.49 -8.74
C CYS A 394 7.02 13.72 -7.82
N THR A 395 5.99 14.56 -7.91
CA THR A 395 5.98 15.88 -7.25
C THR A 395 5.66 15.84 -5.75
N ALA A 396 5.26 14.70 -5.19
CA ALA A 396 4.99 14.59 -3.75
C ALA A 396 6.24 14.50 -2.86
N MET A 397 7.43 14.39 -3.45
CA MET A 397 8.71 14.18 -2.72
C MET A 397 9.68 15.37 -2.80
N ALA A 398 9.30 16.47 -3.48
CA ALA A 398 10.12 17.66 -3.64
C ALA A 398 9.30 18.89 -3.23
N GLY A 399 9.38 19.30 -1.97
CA GLY A 399 8.62 20.45 -1.48
C GLY A 399 8.83 20.75 0.00
N SER A 400 10.02 21.21 0.36
CA SER A 400 10.21 22.14 1.48
C SER A 400 11.57 22.83 1.33
N ALA A 401 11.69 23.72 0.35
CA ALA A 401 12.73 24.75 0.41
C ALA A 401 12.17 25.85 1.33
N PHE A 402 12.79 25.99 2.50
CA PHE A 402 12.54 27.08 3.43
C PHE A 402 13.07 28.37 2.80
N ASP A 403 12.22 29.40 2.74
CA ASP A 403 12.65 30.77 2.49
C ASP A 403 13.57 31.22 3.64
N ALA A 404 14.85 31.39 3.34
CA ALA A 404 15.79 32.11 4.19
C ALA A 404 16.08 33.46 3.52
N THR A 405 15.23 34.44 3.81
CA THR A 405 15.57 35.85 3.57
C THR A 405 16.71 36.25 4.48
N GLY A 406 17.76 36.76 3.88
CA GLY A 406 19.03 37.07 4.52
C GLY A 406 18.98 38.20 5.54
N SER A 407 19.98 38.17 6.41
CA SER A 407 20.54 39.36 7.04
C SER A 407 22.05 39.20 6.99
N SER A 408 22.68 40.08 6.22
CA SER A 408 24.12 40.27 6.16
C SER A 408 24.65 40.79 7.50
N SER A 409 25.80 40.28 7.94
CA SER A 409 26.78 41.12 8.63
C SER A 409 28.17 40.51 8.44
N ASP A 410 29.00 41.28 7.74
CA ASP A 410 30.44 41.14 7.63
C ASP A 410 31.13 41.00 9.00
N ALA A 411 32.17 40.17 9.07
CA ALA A 411 33.34 40.44 9.89
C ALA A 411 34.53 39.58 9.44
N GLN A 412 35.37 40.24 8.66
CA GLN A 412 36.81 40.15 8.49
C GLN A 412 37.60 38.95 9.05
N VAL A 413 38.34 38.39 8.09
CA VAL A 413 39.62 37.69 8.18
C VAL A 413 40.63 38.47 9.03
N SER A 414 41.21 37.79 10.03
CA SER A 414 42.58 38.05 10.49
C SER A 414 43.23 36.73 10.85
N GLY A 415 44.25 36.35 10.09
CA GLY A 415 45.13 35.24 10.43
C GLY A 415 46.14 35.63 11.51
N SER A 416 46.65 34.62 12.21
CA SER A 416 47.99 34.64 12.77
C SER A 416 48.44 33.21 13.07
N ASP A 417 49.64 32.92 12.59
CA ASP A 417 50.46 31.73 12.79
C ASP A 417 50.69 31.37 14.27
N GLY A 418 51.10 30.11 14.52
CA GLY A 418 51.75 29.78 15.80
C GLY A 418 51.86 28.30 16.15
N THR A 419 52.82 27.60 15.53
CA THR A 419 53.77 26.63 16.15
C THR A 419 53.37 25.79 17.37
N SER A 420 53.38 24.47 17.14
CA SER A 420 54.05 23.40 17.92
C SER A 420 54.04 23.41 19.46
N ALA A 421 53.42 22.39 20.06
CA ALA A 421 54.07 21.35 20.87
C ALA A 421 53.15 20.13 20.96
#